data_AF-A0AAD7KJ89-F1
#
_entry.id   AF-A0AAD7KJ89-F1
#
_cell.length_a   1.000
_cell.length_b   1.000
_cell.length_c   1.000
_cell.angle_alpha   90.00
_cell.angle_beta   90.00
_cell.angle_gamma   90.00
#
_symmetry.space_group_name_H-M   'P 1'
#
loop_
_entity.id
_entity.type
_entity.pdbx_description
1 polymer ?
#
loop_
_entity_poly.entity_id
_entity_poly.type
_entity_poly.pdbx_seq_one_letter_code
_entity_poly.pdbx_strand_id
1 'polypeptide(L)'
;MVATGNSLALNRGIQEEQVVPARYRQEFLTIAWEQVHLRSIFPFQYFSIGASLIPFIEHNDANRALMSSNMQRQAVPLSQSEKCIVGTGLERQVALDSGVPAIAEHEGKIVYTDTDKIIFSGNGDTLSIPLVMYERSNKNTCMHQKPRVPRGKCIKKGQILADGAATVGGELALGKNVLVAYMPWEGYNSEDAVLLSERLVVWRYLYFFSHTGNMKFRPHVTSHGPERILKKYRI
;
A
#
# COMPACT_ATOMS: atom_id res chain seq x y z
N MET A 1 -2.53 -2.96 36.00
CA MET A 1 -3.38 -1.86 35.52
C MET A 1 -2.71 -1.21 34.32
N VAL A 2 -3.44 -0.94 33.23
CA VAL A 2 -2.87 -0.37 32.01
C VAL A 2 -3.42 1.04 31.80
N ALA A 3 -2.56 2.07 31.83
CA ALA A 3 -2.99 3.44 31.55
C ALA A 3 -3.39 3.61 30.07
N THR A 4 -4.55 4.22 29.84
CA THR A 4 -5.15 4.49 28.53
C THR A 4 -4.90 5.96 28.16
N GLY A 5 -3.67 6.30 27.82
CA GLY A 5 -3.35 7.69 27.44
C GLY A 5 -1.91 7.94 27.04
N ASN A 6 -1.74 8.83 26.07
CA ASN A 6 -0.46 9.41 25.67
C ASN A 6 -0.14 10.72 26.42
N SER A 7 -0.78 10.98 27.58
CA SER A 7 -0.49 12.15 28.42
C SER A 7 1.02 12.29 28.63
N LEU A 8 1.57 13.39 28.14
CA LEU A 8 2.99 13.67 27.96
C LEU A 8 3.80 13.37 29.23
N ALA A 9 4.38 12.17 29.34
CA ALA A 9 5.30 11.82 30.43
C ALA A 9 6.73 11.61 29.90
N LEU A 10 7.07 12.29 28.79
CA LEU A 10 8.43 12.28 28.25
C LEU A 10 9.38 13.19 29.03
N ASN A 11 8.85 14.08 29.86
CA ASN A 11 9.64 14.85 30.81
C ASN A 11 9.55 14.19 32.19
N ARG A 12 10.63 13.52 32.61
CA ARG A 12 10.82 12.94 33.96
C ARG A 12 10.63 13.94 35.12
N GLY A 13 10.41 15.22 34.84
CA GLY A 13 10.23 16.29 35.83
C GLY A 13 8.83 16.90 35.90
N ILE A 14 7.85 16.43 35.13
CA ILE A 14 6.52 17.04 35.11
C ILE A 14 5.51 16.07 35.77
N GLN A 15 5.13 16.37 37.02
CA GLN A 15 4.05 15.72 37.77
C GLN A 15 2.67 16.26 37.33
N GLU A 16 2.29 16.13 36.06
CA GLU A 16 1.08 16.84 35.59
C GLU A 16 -0.25 16.11 35.76
N GLU A 17 -0.32 14.87 36.25
CA GLU A 17 -1.60 14.25 36.66
C GLU A 17 -1.41 13.28 37.84
N GLN A 18 -1.99 13.60 39.00
CA GLN A 18 -2.02 12.67 40.15
C GLN A 18 -2.87 11.43 39.86
N VAL A 19 -3.81 11.51 38.92
CA VAL A 19 -4.77 10.46 38.60
C VAL A 19 -4.88 10.30 37.08
N VAL A 20 -4.81 9.07 36.58
CA VAL A 20 -4.78 8.75 35.15
C VAL A 20 -5.86 7.72 34.82
N PRO A 21 -6.57 7.85 33.67
CA PRO A 21 -7.49 6.82 33.22
C PRO A 21 -6.72 5.54 32.89
N ALA A 22 -7.16 4.43 33.49
CA ALA A 22 -6.57 3.12 33.32
C ALA A 22 -7.64 2.06 33.15
N ARG A 23 -7.26 0.98 32.47
CA ARG A 23 -8.08 -0.22 32.33
C ARG A 23 -7.59 -1.30 33.28
N TYR A 24 -8.51 -1.86 34.06
CA TYR A 24 -8.25 -3.00 34.93
C TYR A 24 -9.45 -3.95 34.89
N ARG A 25 -9.21 -5.25 34.64
CA ARG A 25 -10.26 -6.28 34.54
C ARG A 25 -11.46 -5.86 33.67
N GLN A 26 -11.16 -5.29 32.51
CA GLN A 26 -12.13 -4.78 31.52
C GLN A 26 -12.90 -3.51 31.90
N GLU A 27 -12.74 -2.99 33.13
CA GLU A 27 -13.35 -1.73 33.57
C GLU A 27 -12.40 -0.55 33.33
N PHE A 28 -12.98 0.62 33.04
CA PHE A 28 -12.28 1.89 32.95
C PHE A 28 -12.37 2.61 34.30
N LEU A 29 -11.22 2.84 34.92
CA LEU A 29 -11.07 3.42 36.24
C LEU A 29 -10.09 4.59 36.19
N THR A 30 -10.23 5.54 37.10
CA THR A 30 -9.25 6.62 37.28
C THR A 30 -8.42 6.27 38.51
N ILE A 31 -7.13 5.98 38.33
CA ILE A 31 -6.23 5.52 39.40
C ILE A 31 -5.04 6.45 39.58
N ALA A 32 -4.46 6.45 40.77
CA ALA A 32 -3.24 7.21 41.02
C ALA A 32 -2.09 6.71 40.13
N TRP A 33 -1.24 7.62 39.66
CA TRP A 33 -0.13 7.29 38.75
C TRP A 33 0.79 6.19 39.30
N GLU A 34 1.03 6.18 40.61
CA GLU A 34 1.86 5.20 41.31
C GLU A 34 1.34 3.75 41.22
N GLN A 35 0.04 3.58 40.98
CA GLN A 35 -0.60 2.27 40.86
C GLN A 35 -0.60 1.73 39.42
N VAL A 36 -0.18 2.53 38.45
CA VAL A 36 -0.07 2.14 37.03
C VAL A 36 1.15 1.23 36.85
N HIS A 37 0.92 0.03 36.33
CA HIS A 37 2.00 -0.95 36.10
C HIS A 37 2.51 -0.92 34.65
N LEU A 38 1.61 -0.65 33.71
CA LEU A 38 1.87 -0.69 32.28
C LEU A 38 1.18 0.49 31.61
N ARG A 39 1.72 0.90 30.46
CA ARG A 39 1.22 2.04 29.69
C ARG A 39 1.14 1.68 28.21
N SER A 40 0.10 2.19 27.54
CA SER A 40 0.04 2.17 26.07
C SER A 40 1.12 3.09 25.48
N ILE A 41 1.92 2.56 24.55
CA ILE A 41 3.00 3.30 23.88
C ILE A 41 2.47 3.98 22.61
N PHE A 42 1.53 3.33 21.91
CA PHE A 42 1.04 3.79 20.62
C PHE A 42 -0.50 3.76 20.58
N PRO A 43 -1.17 4.88 20.27
CA PRO A 43 -2.64 4.95 20.23
C PRO A 43 -3.25 3.98 19.20
N PHE A 44 -2.54 3.74 18.08
CA PHE A 44 -3.05 2.87 17.02
C PHE A 44 -2.86 1.37 17.27
N GLN A 45 -2.31 0.96 18.42
CA GLN A 45 -2.10 -0.47 18.74
C GLN A 45 -3.39 -1.30 18.73
N TYR A 46 -4.55 -0.65 18.87
CA TYR A 46 -5.86 -1.29 18.89
C TYR A 46 -6.44 -1.53 17.49
N PHE A 47 -5.91 -0.86 16.47
CA PHE A 47 -6.42 -0.91 15.12
C PHE A 47 -5.61 -1.86 14.25
N SER A 48 -6.28 -2.49 13.29
CA SER A 48 -5.59 -3.24 12.24
C SER A 48 -4.84 -2.30 11.30
N ILE A 49 -3.82 -2.79 10.59
CA ILE A 49 -3.03 -1.98 9.64
C ILE A 49 -3.93 -1.23 8.64
N GLY A 50 -4.97 -1.89 8.11
CA GLY A 50 -5.89 -1.25 7.16
C GLY A 50 -6.71 -0.12 7.77
N ALA A 51 -7.13 -0.27 9.04
CA ALA A 51 -7.82 0.80 9.75
C ALA A 51 -6.86 1.94 10.11
N SER A 52 -5.61 1.64 10.49
CA SER A 52 -4.59 2.63 10.82
C SER A 52 -4.09 3.44 9.61
N LEU A 53 -4.42 3.04 8.38
CA LEU A 53 -4.18 3.81 7.16
C LEU A 53 -5.29 4.83 6.85
N ILE A 54 -6.41 4.82 7.59
CA ILE A 54 -7.49 5.79 7.41
C ILE A 54 -7.13 7.08 8.15
N PRO A 55 -6.89 8.20 7.45
CA PRO A 55 -6.69 9.47 8.13
C PRO A 55 -7.99 9.92 8.83
N PHE A 56 -7.85 10.60 9.97
CA PHE A 56 -8.98 11.10 10.74
C PHE A 56 -9.98 10.01 11.21
N ILE A 57 -9.48 8.80 11.48
CA ILE A 57 -10.32 7.66 11.90
C ILE A 57 -11.12 7.96 13.18
N GLU A 58 -10.58 8.79 14.06
CA GLU A 58 -11.21 9.27 15.29
C GLU A 58 -12.51 10.06 15.03
N HIS A 59 -12.69 10.60 13.83
CA HIS A 59 -13.87 11.34 13.40
C HIS A 59 -14.86 10.48 12.59
N ASN A 60 -14.55 9.20 12.38
CA ASN A 60 -15.40 8.27 11.64
C ASN A 60 -16.10 7.30 12.59
N ASP A 61 -17.33 6.92 12.24
CA ASP A 61 -18.00 5.83 12.96
C ASP A 61 -17.36 4.47 12.62
N ALA A 62 -17.55 3.51 13.53
CA ALA A 62 -16.92 2.19 13.43
C ALA A 62 -17.31 1.43 12.14
N ASN A 63 -18.55 1.58 11.67
CA ASN A 63 -19.02 0.87 10.48
C ASN A 63 -18.38 1.44 9.21
N ARG A 64 -18.28 2.78 9.08
CA ARG A 64 -17.55 3.42 7.98
C ARG A 64 -16.06 3.10 7.98
N ALA A 65 -15.43 3.07 9.15
CA ALA A 65 -14.03 2.67 9.28
C ALA A 65 -13.82 1.20 8.83
N LEU A 66 -14.73 0.30 9.24
CA LEU A 66 -14.70 -1.10 8.81
C LEU A 66 -14.86 -1.23 7.30
N MET A 67 -15.88 -0.59 6.73
CA MET A 67 -16.12 -0.59 5.28
C MET A 67 -14.92 -0.05 4.51
N SER A 68 -14.35 1.07 4.97
CA SER A 68 -13.18 1.71 4.34
C SER A 68 -11.96 0.78 4.35
N SER A 69 -11.66 0.13 5.47
CA SER A 69 -10.54 -0.81 5.55
C SER A 69 -10.71 -2.02 4.61
N ASN A 70 -11.96 -2.46 4.39
CA ASN A 70 -12.27 -3.54 3.46
C ASN A 70 -12.16 -3.09 2.00
N MET A 71 -12.65 -1.90 1.68
CA MET A 71 -12.56 -1.31 0.35
C MET A 71 -11.09 -1.07 -0.06
N GLN A 72 -10.24 -0.62 0.86
CA GLN A 72 -8.80 -0.47 0.60
C GLN A 72 -8.15 -1.78 0.13
N ARG A 73 -8.51 -2.93 0.69
CA ARG A 73 -7.97 -4.25 0.28
C ARG A 73 -8.44 -4.72 -1.10
N GLN A 74 -9.49 -4.09 -1.62
CA GLN A 74 -10.04 -4.39 -2.94
C GLN A 74 -9.52 -3.43 -4.01
N ALA A 75 -8.80 -2.37 -3.62
CA ALA A 75 -8.19 -1.43 -4.55
C ALA A 75 -7.25 -2.16 -5.51
N VAL A 76 -7.41 -1.88 -6.80
CA VAL A 76 -6.58 -2.44 -7.86
C VAL A 76 -5.45 -1.44 -8.16
N PRO A 77 -4.20 -1.90 -8.32
CA PRO A 77 -3.10 -1.02 -8.71
C PRO A 77 -3.37 -0.29 -10.02
N LEU A 78 -3.19 1.04 -10.00
CA LEU A 78 -3.31 1.87 -11.19
C LEU A 78 -2.01 1.81 -12.02
N SER A 79 -2.11 2.07 -13.33
CA SER A 79 -0.93 2.22 -14.20
C SER A 79 0.01 3.34 -13.73
N GLN A 80 -0.59 4.42 -13.22
CA GLN A 80 0.08 5.52 -12.55
C GLN A 80 -0.62 5.74 -11.20
N SER A 81 0.05 5.41 -10.11
CA SER A 81 -0.41 5.78 -8.77
C SER A 81 0.17 7.13 -8.36
N GLU A 82 -0.45 7.80 -7.40
CA GLU A 82 0.06 9.01 -6.76
C GLU A 82 0.12 8.81 -5.24
N LYS A 83 1.12 9.40 -4.59
CA LYS A 83 1.20 9.39 -3.12
C LYS A 83 0.00 10.11 -2.54
N CYS A 84 -0.54 9.60 -1.44
CA CYS A 84 -1.61 10.27 -0.71
C CYS A 84 -1.14 11.66 -0.24
N ILE A 85 -1.93 12.70 -0.51
CA ILE A 85 -1.65 14.05 0.02
C ILE A 85 -1.87 14.08 1.54
N VAL A 86 -2.87 13.33 2.00
CA VAL A 86 -3.20 13.15 3.43
C VAL A 86 -3.02 11.67 3.75
N GLY A 87 -2.07 11.37 4.64
CA GLY A 87 -1.74 10.01 5.09
C GLY A 87 -1.53 9.96 6.60
N THR A 88 -1.29 8.76 7.12
CA THR A 88 -1.07 8.51 8.56
C THR A 88 0.41 8.34 8.93
N GLY A 89 1.29 8.20 7.93
CA GLY A 89 2.72 7.97 8.08
C GLY A 89 3.10 6.49 8.11
N LEU A 90 2.11 5.59 8.17
CA LEU A 90 2.33 4.14 8.14
C LEU A 90 2.52 3.59 6.71
N GLU A 91 2.22 4.38 5.68
CA GLU A 91 2.25 3.97 4.27
C GLU A 91 3.62 3.44 3.85
N ARG A 92 4.70 4.06 4.35
CA ARG A 92 6.07 3.62 4.07
C ARG A 92 6.38 2.28 4.70
N GLN A 93 5.98 2.08 5.96
CA GLN A 93 6.22 0.83 6.66
C GLN A 93 5.42 -0.31 6.01
N VAL A 94 4.16 -0.07 5.67
CA VAL A 94 3.32 -1.05 4.97
C VAL A 94 3.90 -1.41 3.60
N ALA A 95 4.39 -0.44 2.84
CA ALA A 95 5.03 -0.72 1.56
C ALA A 95 6.31 -1.58 1.72
N LEU A 96 7.15 -1.27 2.69
CA LEU A 96 8.37 -2.03 2.98
C LEU A 96 8.06 -3.46 3.43
N ASP A 97 7.15 -3.61 4.40
CA ASP A 97 6.81 -4.91 5.00
C ASP A 97 6.02 -5.80 4.02
N SER A 98 5.43 -5.24 2.97
CA SER A 98 4.71 -6.00 1.94
C SER A 98 5.60 -6.85 1.03
N GLY A 99 6.90 -6.52 0.94
CA GLY A 99 7.82 -7.17 0.00
C GLY A 99 7.56 -6.87 -1.49
N VAL A 100 6.67 -5.92 -1.80
CA VAL A 100 6.34 -5.53 -3.18
C VAL A 100 7.43 -4.65 -3.82
N PRO A 101 8.02 -3.66 -3.12
CA PRO A 101 9.17 -2.90 -3.64
C PRO A 101 10.46 -3.75 -3.63
N ALA A 102 11.37 -3.48 -4.56
CA ALA A 102 12.70 -4.08 -4.55
C ALA A 102 13.60 -3.33 -3.55
N ILE A 103 14.17 -4.03 -2.57
CA ILE A 103 14.99 -3.46 -1.50
C ILE A 103 16.44 -3.94 -1.65
N ALA A 104 17.40 -3.06 -1.35
CA ALA A 104 18.82 -3.38 -1.33
C ALA A 104 19.19 -4.22 -0.11
N GLU A 105 19.65 -5.46 -0.32
CA GLU A 105 20.17 -6.31 0.77
C GLU A 105 21.59 -5.91 1.22
N HIS A 106 22.35 -5.33 0.30
CA HIS A 106 23.73 -4.90 0.49
C HIS A 106 23.93 -3.44 0.11
N GLU A 107 24.91 -2.79 0.74
CA GLU A 107 25.35 -1.47 0.32
C GLU A 107 26.27 -1.56 -0.90
N GLY A 108 26.33 -0.49 -1.68
CA GLY A 108 27.12 -0.48 -2.90
C GLY A 108 26.86 0.74 -3.77
N LYS A 109 27.37 0.70 -5.00
CA LYS A 109 27.16 1.74 -6.01
C LYS A 109 26.47 1.15 -7.24
N ILE A 110 25.45 1.83 -7.72
CA ILE A 110 24.71 1.38 -8.92
C ILE A 110 25.61 1.53 -10.13
N VAL A 111 25.87 0.40 -10.79
CA VAL A 111 26.67 0.33 -12.02
C VAL A 111 25.78 0.58 -13.23
N TYR A 112 24.60 -0.02 -13.24
CA TYR A 112 23.67 0.02 -14.35
C TYR A 112 22.23 -0.22 -13.87
N THR A 113 21.27 0.43 -14.52
CA THR A 113 19.84 0.33 -14.22
C THR A 113 19.12 0.09 -15.54
N ASP A 114 18.45 -1.05 -15.63
CA ASP A 114 17.55 -1.39 -16.73
C ASP A 114 16.11 -1.43 -16.23
N THR A 115 15.19 -1.63 -17.17
CA THR A 115 13.77 -1.88 -16.89
C THR A 115 13.54 -3.22 -16.21
N ASP A 116 14.29 -4.27 -16.55
CA ASP A 116 14.11 -5.64 -16.05
C ASP A 116 15.08 -6.01 -14.92
N LYS A 117 16.15 -5.23 -14.69
CA LYS A 117 17.13 -5.51 -13.63
C LYS A 117 17.92 -4.28 -13.18
N ILE A 118 18.41 -4.34 -11.95
CA ILE A 118 19.31 -3.34 -11.35
C ILE A 118 20.63 -4.02 -11.01
N ILE A 119 21.74 -3.49 -11.52
CA ILE A 119 23.09 -4.01 -11.27
C ILE A 119 23.85 -3.01 -10.38
N PHE A 120 24.35 -3.50 -9.26
CA PHE A 120 25.16 -2.71 -8.34
C PHE A 120 26.43 -3.46 -7.94
N SER A 121 27.46 -2.69 -7.60
CA SER A 121 28.74 -3.18 -7.11
C SER A 121 28.83 -2.92 -5.61
N GLY A 122 29.09 -3.94 -4.81
CA GLY A 122 29.24 -3.86 -3.36
C GLY A 122 30.28 -4.87 -2.88
N ASN A 123 31.17 -4.47 -1.97
CA ASN A 123 32.22 -5.34 -1.40
C ASN A 123 33.10 -6.08 -2.43
N GLY A 124 33.32 -5.51 -3.61
CA GLY A 124 34.15 -6.09 -4.67
C GLY A 124 33.37 -6.97 -5.67
N ASP A 125 32.15 -7.37 -5.34
CA ASP A 125 31.29 -8.18 -6.20
C ASP A 125 30.25 -7.33 -6.95
N THR A 126 29.84 -7.82 -8.12
CA THR A 126 28.74 -7.23 -8.89
C THR A 126 27.49 -8.09 -8.70
N LEU A 127 26.46 -7.50 -8.11
CA LEU A 127 25.18 -8.13 -7.82
C LEU A 127 24.10 -7.60 -8.77
N SER A 128 23.23 -8.50 -9.23
CA SER A 128 22.10 -8.18 -10.11
C SER A 128 20.79 -8.54 -9.43
N ILE A 129 19.89 -7.56 -9.32
CA ILE A 129 18.53 -7.73 -8.79
C ILE A 129 17.55 -7.72 -9.97
N PRO A 130 16.90 -8.85 -10.29
CA PRO A 130 15.85 -8.86 -11.31
C PRO A 130 14.60 -8.14 -10.80
N LEU A 131 13.94 -7.41 -11.69
CA LEU A 131 12.68 -6.72 -11.44
C LEU A 131 11.51 -7.47 -12.08
N VAL A 132 10.38 -7.44 -11.40
CA VAL A 132 9.14 -8.04 -11.90
C VAL A 132 8.54 -7.16 -13.01
N MET A 133 8.37 -7.73 -14.21
CA MET A 133 7.91 -7.00 -15.40
C MET A 133 6.60 -7.57 -15.95
N TYR A 134 5.51 -6.81 -15.82
CA TYR A 134 4.19 -7.12 -16.37
C TYR A 134 3.67 -8.53 -16.03
N GLU A 135 3.99 -9.01 -14.82
CA GLU A 135 3.50 -10.30 -14.36
C GLU A 135 2.06 -10.22 -13.88
N ARG A 136 1.36 -11.35 -13.91
CA ARG A 136 -0.04 -11.43 -13.49
C ARG A 136 -0.13 -11.85 -12.02
N SER A 137 -0.92 -11.12 -11.24
CA SER A 137 -1.28 -11.52 -9.86
C SER A 137 -2.40 -12.57 -9.83
N ASN A 138 -2.61 -13.18 -8.67
CA ASN A 138 -3.72 -14.13 -8.44
C ASN A 138 -5.11 -13.51 -8.68
N LYS A 139 -5.24 -12.19 -8.53
CA LYS A 139 -6.48 -11.44 -8.81
C LYS A 139 -6.51 -10.84 -10.21
N ASN A 140 -5.63 -11.31 -11.10
CA ASN A 140 -5.52 -10.89 -12.50
C ASN A 140 -5.17 -9.41 -12.69
N THR A 141 -4.50 -8.83 -11.69
CA THR A 141 -3.92 -7.48 -11.79
C THR A 141 -2.48 -7.58 -12.30
N CYS A 142 -1.95 -6.48 -12.82
CA CYS A 142 -0.57 -6.41 -13.28
C CYS A 142 0.38 -6.09 -12.11
N MET A 143 1.44 -6.88 -11.99
CA MET A 143 2.56 -6.67 -11.09
C MET A 143 3.75 -6.20 -11.93
N HIS A 144 4.18 -4.98 -11.66
CA HIS A 144 5.27 -4.36 -12.39
C HIS A 144 6.07 -3.47 -11.43
N GLN A 145 7.37 -3.67 -11.41
CA GLN A 145 8.32 -2.90 -10.63
C GLN A 145 9.01 -1.87 -11.52
N LYS A 146 9.09 -0.63 -11.05
CA LYS A 146 9.72 0.49 -11.74
C LYS A 146 10.98 0.91 -11.00
N PRO A 147 12.17 0.84 -11.62
CA PRO A 147 13.40 1.28 -10.99
C PRO A 147 13.35 2.78 -10.70
N ARG A 148 13.79 3.18 -9.50
CA ARG A 148 13.77 4.58 -9.05
C ARG A 148 15.16 5.20 -8.96
N VAL A 149 16.18 4.36 -8.83
CA VAL A 149 17.53 4.80 -8.51
C VAL A 149 18.34 5.08 -9.79
N PRO A 150 18.95 6.27 -9.92
CA PRO A 150 19.78 6.59 -11.09
C PRO A 150 21.15 5.91 -11.01
N ARG A 151 21.76 5.73 -12.19
CA ARG A 151 23.12 5.21 -12.32
C ARG A 151 24.13 6.03 -11.52
N GLY A 152 25.11 5.36 -10.92
CA GLY A 152 26.20 6.00 -10.19
C GLY A 152 25.89 6.44 -8.76
N LYS A 153 24.65 6.28 -8.30
CA LYS A 153 24.27 6.60 -6.91
C LYS A 153 24.71 5.48 -5.95
N CYS A 154 25.19 5.87 -4.77
CA CYS A 154 25.46 4.93 -3.68
C CYS A 154 24.15 4.54 -2.98
N ILE A 155 24.03 3.26 -2.68
CA ILE A 155 22.88 2.66 -2.00
C ILE A 155 23.30 2.12 -0.64
N LYS A 156 22.40 2.23 0.33
CA LYS A 156 22.57 1.61 1.65
C LYS A 156 21.70 0.35 1.75
N LYS A 157 22.09 -0.57 2.63
CA LYS A 157 21.23 -1.69 3.02
C LYS A 157 19.87 -1.19 3.50
N GLY A 158 18.80 -1.82 3.03
CA GLY A 158 17.42 -1.45 3.34
C GLY A 158 16.85 -0.30 2.49
N GLN A 159 17.61 0.23 1.53
CA GLN A 159 17.11 1.27 0.64
C GLN A 159 16.24 0.68 -0.48
N ILE A 160 15.14 1.36 -0.79
CA ILE A 160 14.23 0.98 -1.89
C ILE A 160 14.89 1.35 -3.23
N LEU A 161 15.02 0.37 -4.11
CA LEU A 161 15.64 0.48 -5.43
C LEU A 161 14.59 0.62 -6.54
N ALA A 162 13.49 -0.13 -6.43
CA ALA A 162 12.37 -0.07 -7.36
C ALA A 162 11.04 -0.04 -6.60
N ASP A 163 10.12 0.81 -7.05
CA ASP A 163 8.74 0.83 -6.56
C ASP A 163 7.98 -0.31 -7.24
N GLY A 164 7.13 -1.03 -6.50
CA GLY A 164 6.26 -2.06 -7.06
C GLY A 164 4.84 -1.56 -7.34
N ALA A 165 3.94 -2.50 -7.62
CA ALA A 165 2.54 -2.20 -7.91
C ALA A 165 1.87 -1.48 -6.73
N ALA A 166 1.15 -0.39 -7.00
CA ALA A 166 0.51 0.45 -5.99
C ALA A 166 1.46 1.02 -4.92
N THR A 167 2.71 1.27 -5.28
CA THR A 167 3.66 2.03 -4.45
C THR A 167 4.28 3.15 -5.25
N VAL A 168 4.52 4.28 -4.60
CA VAL A 168 5.21 5.43 -5.21
C VAL A 168 6.19 5.96 -4.22
N GLY A 169 7.44 6.09 -4.63
CA GLY A 169 8.50 6.65 -3.80
C GLY A 169 8.71 5.91 -2.48
N GLY A 170 8.44 4.60 -2.43
CA GLY A 170 8.54 3.77 -1.23
C GLY A 170 7.39 3.87 -0.24
N GLU A 171 6.29 4.53 -0.61
CA GLU A 171 5.06 4.59 0.17
C GLU A 171 3.94 3.87 -0.57
N LEU A 172 3.00 3.33 0.20
CA LEU A 172 1.76 2.76 -0.33
C LEU A 172 0.95 3.85 -1.04
N ALA A 173 0.55 3.56 -2.28
CA ALA A 173 -0.17 4.47 -3.16
C ALA A 173 -1.24 3.67 -3.94
N LEU A 174 -2.34 3.34 -3.25
CA LEU A 174 -3.43 2.52 -3.79
C LEU A 174 -4.24 3.23 -4.88
N GLY A 175 -4.16 4.55 -4.99
CA GLY A 175 -5.00 5.35 -5.89
C GLY A 175 -4.34 6.63 -6.38
N LYS A 176 -5.19 7.64 -6.66
CA LYS A 176 -4.79 8.97 -7.11
C LYS A 176 -5.56 10.05 -6.35
N ASN A 177 -4.96 11.23 -6.21
CA ASN A 177 -5.62 12.37 -5.58
C ASN A 177 -6.45 13.12 -6.61
N VAL A 178 -7.72 13.39 -6.30
CA VAL A 178 -8.65 14.09 -7.19
C VAL A 178 -9.25 15.31 -6.49
N LEU A 179 -9.56 16.36 -7.25
CA LEU A 179 -10.29 17.51 -6.73
C LEU A 179 -11.78 17.16 -6.64
N VAL A 180 -12.35 17.32 -5.45
CA VAL A 180 -13.75 16.98 -5.16
C VAL A 180 -14.47 18.24 -4.68
N ALA A 181 -15.70 18.42 -5.13
CA ALA A 181 -16.61 19.46 -4.65
C ALA A 181 -17.86 18.80 -4.08
N TYR A 182 -18.27 19.22 -2.89
CA TYR A 182 -19.52 18.78 -2.25
C TYR A 182 -20.63 19.77 -2.58
N MET A 183 -21.43 19.46 -3.60
CA MET A 183 -22.62 20.24 -3.97
C MET A 183 -23.64 19.34 -4.68
N PRO A 184 -24.94 19.56 -4.52
CA PRO A 184 -25.94 18.89 -5.36
C PRO A 184 -25.79 19.36 -6.81
N TRP A 185 -25.86 18.45 -7.77
CA TRP A 185 -25.74 18.78 -9.20
C TRP A 185 -26.82 18.07 -10.02
N GLU A 186 -27.90 18.79 -10.33
CA GLU A 186 -28.98 18.36 -11.24
C GLU A 186 -29.54 16.94 -10.98
N GLY A 187 -29.42 16.43 -9.75
CA GLY A 187 -29.82 15.08 -9.37
C GLY A 187 -28.88 13.96 -9.82
N TYR A 188 -27.80 14.25 -10.54
CA TYR A 188 -26.83 13.25 -11.00
C TYR A 188 -26.00 12.62 -9.85
N ASN A 189 -25.93 13.30 -8.72
CA ASN A 189 -25.32 12.79 -7.49
C ASN A 189 -26.36 12.40 -6.42
N SER A 190 -27.51 11.88 -6.86
CA SER A 190 -28.50 11.29 -5.95
C SER A 190 -27.94 10.02 -5.29
N GLU A 191 -28.34 9.79 -4.03
CA GLU A 191 -27.85 8.68 -3.20
C GLU A 191 -26.31 8.69 -3.07
N ASP A 192 -25.64 7.62 -3.53
CA ASP A 192 -24.19 7.44 -3.49
C ASP A 192 -23.55 7.61 -4.88
N ALA A 193 -24.28 8.17 -5.86
CA ALA A 193 -23.77 8.38 -7.19
C ALA A 193 -22.68 9.46 -7.21
N VAL A 194 -21.58 9.17 -7.90
CA VAL A 194 -20.45 10.09 -8.07
C VAL A 194 -20.41 10.59 -9.51
N LEU A 195 -20.54 11.90 -9.68
CA LEU A 195 -20.37 12.56 -10.97
C LEU A 195 -18.88 12.77 -11.26
N LEU A 196 -18.40 12.27 -12.40
CA LEU A 196 -17.01 12.36 -12.81
C LEU A 196 -16.87 13.32 -13.99
N SER A 197 -15.87 14.20 -13.93
CA SER A 197 -15.48 15.00 -15.09
C SER A 197 -14.81 14.13 -16.14
N GLU A 198 -15.13 14.34 -17.41
CA GLU A 198 -14.43 13.73 -18.55
C GLU A 198 -12.92 13.93 -18.49
N ARG A 199 -12.46 15.04 -17.87
CA ARG A 199 -11.03 15.30 -17.68
C ARG A 199 -10.31 14.18 -16.92
N LEU A 200 -10.98 13.53 -15.96
CA LEU A 200 -10.41 12.41 -15.21
C LEU A 200 -10.22 11.17 -16.09
N VAL A 201 -11.10 10.95 -17.06
CA VAL A 201 -11.06 9.80 -17.98
C VAL A 201 -9.98 10.00 -19.03
N VAL A 202 -9.98 11.18 -19.69
CA VAL A 202 -9.14 11.44 -20.86
C VAL A 202 -7.69 11.77 -20.49
N TRP A 203 -7.47 12.58 -19.45
CA TRP A 203 -6.15 13.18 -19.20
C TRP A 203 -5.35 12.49 -18.09
N ARG A 204 -5.99 11.72 -17.22
CA ARG A 204 -5.33 11.17 -16.03
C ARG A 204 -5.10 9.66 -16.05
N TYR A 205 -5.47 8.97 -17.13
CA TYR A 205 -5.41 7.51 -17.28
C TYR A 205 -5.85 6.76 -16.00
N LEU A 206 -6.82 7.34 -15.28
CA LEU A 206 -7.13 6.97 -13.89
C LEU A 206 -7.64 5.53 -13.78
N TYR A 207 -8.19 5.01 -14.89
CA TYR A 207 -8.91 3.73 -14.95
C TYR A 207 -8.31 2.71 -15.92
N PHE A 208 -7.15 2.98 -16.53
CA PHE A 208 -6.49 1.97 -17.37
C PHE A 208 -5.84 0.91 -16.48
N PHE A 209 -6.60 -0.14 -16.20
CA PHE A 209 -6.13 -1.36 -15.57
C PHE A 209 -5.73 -2.35 -16.66
N SER A 210 -4.48 -2.79 -16.66
CA SER A 210 -4.05 -3.90 -17.51
C SER A 210 -4.51 -5.20 -16.84
N HIS A 211 -5.56 -5.81 -17.37
CA HIS A 211 -5.98 -7.16 -17.00
C HIS A 211 -5.27 -8.18 -17.91
N THR A 212 -4.43 -9.03 -17.33
CA THR A 212 -3.68 -10.02 -18.11
C THR A 212 -4.45 -11.34 -18.13
N GLY A 213 -5.11 -11.64 -19.25
CA GLY A 213 -5.76 -12.93 -19.49
C GLY A 213 -4.75 -14.02 -19.87
N ASN A 214 -4.85 -15.20 -19.27
CA ASN A 214 -4.08 -16.38 -19.63
C ASN A 214 -5.09 -17.39 -20.15
N MET A 215 -5.14 -17.58 -21.46
CA MET A 215 -5.96 -18.60 -22.08
C MET A 215 -5.07 -19.82 -22.30
N LYS A 216 -5.28 -20.88 -21.50
CA LYS A 216 -4.57 -22.15 -21.70
C LYS A 216 -5.43 -23.04 -22.58
N PHE A 217 -5.02 -23.22 -23.83
CA PHE A 217 -5.60 -24.26 -24.69
C PHE A 217 -4.86 -25.57 -24.44
N ARG A 218 -5.58 -26.61 -24.02
CA ARG A 218 -5.02 -27.97 -23.87
C ARG A 218 -5.75 -28.88 -24.84
N PRO A 219 -5.08 -29.40 -25.89
CA PRO A 219 -5.71 -30.40 -26.74
C PRO A 219 -5.99 -31.67 -25.92
N HIS A 220 -7.20 -32.20 -26.04
CA HIS A 220 -7.59 -33.44 -25.37
C HIS A 220 -7.50 -34.62 -26.34
N VAL A 221 -7.22 -35.81 -25.81
CA VAL A 221 -7.31 -37.05 -26.59
C VAL A 221 -8.73 -37.57 -26.44
N THR A 222 -9.48 -37.57 -27.53
CA THR A 222 -10.84 -38.11 -27.57
C THR A 222 -10.84 -39.53 -28.15
N SER A 223 -11.95 -40.25 -27.99
CA SER A 223 -12.16 -41.59 -28.59
C SER A 223 -12.07 -41.59 -30.12
N HIS A 224 -12.25 -40.43 -30.77
CA HIS A 224 -12.14 -40.27 -32.22
C HIS A 224 -10.76 -39.77 -32.68
N GLY A 225 -9.79 -39.64 -31.77
CA GLY A 225 -8.41 -39.26 -32.05
C GLY A 225 -7.91 -38.06 -31.24
N PRO A 226 -6.59 -37.81 -31.24
CA PRO A 226 -6.00 -36.67 -30.54
C PRO A 226 -6.33 -35.35 -31.25
N GLU A 227 -6.82 -34.37 -30.50
CA GLU A 227 -6.98 -33.00 -31.00
C GLU A 227 -5.61 -32.42 -31.40
N ARG A 228 -5.54 -31.79 -32.57
CA ARG A 228 -4.32 -31.16 -33.11
C ARG A 228 -4.56 -29.68 -33.35
N ILE A 229 -3.64 -28.84 -32.86
CA ILE A 229 -3.67 -27.39 -33.13
C ILE A 229 -3.12 -27.18 -34.54
N LEU A 230 -3.98 -26.78 -35.48
CA LEU A 230 -3.60 -26.50 -36.87
C LEU A 230 -3.58 -24.98 -37.10
N LYS A 231 -2.46 -24.46 -37.61
CA LYS A 231 -2.34 -23.09 -38.14
C LYS A 231 -2.73 -23.10 -39.63
N LYS A 232 -4.01 -23.17 -39.97
CA LYS A 232 -4.47 -22.97 -41.36
C LYS A 232 -5.24 -21.65 -41.44
N TYR A 233 -4.55 -20.59 -41.89
CA TYR A 233 -5.22 -19.39 -42.39
C TYR A 233 -5.83 -19.74 -43.74
N ARG A 234 -7.16 -19.79 -43.81
CA ARG A 234 -7.89 -19.80 -45.08
C ARG A 234 -8.32 -18.36 -45.30
N ILE A 235 -7.66 -17.69 -46.24
CA ILE A 235 -8.15 -16.44 -46.86
C ILE A 235 -9.41 -16.79 -47.65
#